data_AF-A0AAW5PDB8-F1
#
_entry.id   AF-A0AAW5PDB8-F1
#
_cell.length_a   1.000
_cell.length_b   1.000
_cell.length_c   1.000
_cell.angle_alpha   90.00
_cell.angle_beta   90.00
_cell.angle_gamma   90.00
#
_symmetry.space_group_name_H-M   'P 1'
#
loop_
_entity.id
_entity.type
_entity.pdbx_description
1 polymer ?
#
loop_
_entity_poly.entity_id
_entity_poly.type
_entity_poly.pdbx_seq_one_letter_code
_entity_poly.pdbx_strand_id
1 'polypeptide(L)'
;MLLIFVAMLFGIPNSSPWFGLVFVYLIAAGLFIVGSMLWTALRSQRAAAALRRTPPTRALQTREVRALEWFGQPERIAWRMPRGNAIDLAGAAQAAGRRPVVRTLRGPYRVMVRGQHHERHDFIGEVEVLMLPGADRYVRGENEADVLLCGKFAVVLALNGAWRIDQAPSLLR
;
A
#
# COMPACT_ATOMS: atom_id res chain seq x y z
N MET A 1 19.37 27.28 -9.23
CA MET A 1 18.91 27.15 -10.63
C MET A 1 17.42 27.48 -10.76
N LEU A 2 16.49 26.71 -10.18
CA LEU A 2 15.04 26.99 -10.27
C LEU A 2 14.62 28.39 -9.79
N LEU A 3 15.09 28.82 -8.61
CA LEU A 3 14.80 30.15 -8.06
C LEU A 3 15.36 31.29 -8.93
N ILE A 4 16.51 31.09 -9.56
CA ILE A 4 17.15 32.05 -10.46
C ILE A 4 16.35 32.17 -11.76
N PHE A 5 15.87 31.04 -12.29
CA PHE A 5 14.99 31.00 -13.47
C PHE A 5 13.65 31.71 -13.22
N VAL A 6 13.03 31.48 -12.06
CA VAL A 6 11.79 32.17 -11.65
C VAL A 6 12.03 33.68 -11.48
N ALA A 7 13.15 34.09 -10.89
CA ALA A 7 13.51 35.50 -10.77
C ALA A 7 13.76 36.16 -12.14
N MET A 8 14.40 35.46 -13.07
CA MET A 8 14.61 35.93 -14.45
C MET A 8 13.30 36.06 -15.23
N LEU A 9 12.32 35.18 -15.00
CA LEU A 9 10.98 35.22 -15.60
C LEU A 9 10.22 36.52 -15.29
N PHE A 10 10.36 37.05 -14.07
CA PHE A 10 9.79 38.35 -13.66
C PHE A 10 10.63 39.56 -14.11
N GLY A 11 11.86 39.33 -14.58
CA GLY A 11 12.77 40.36 -15.09
C GLY A 11 12.68 40.62 -16.60
N ILE A 12 11.80 39.92 -17.32
CA ILE A 12 11.62 40.10 -18.77
C ILE A 12 10.78 41.36 -19.03
N PRO A 13 11.34 42.42 -19.63
CA PRO A 13 10.59 43.63 -19.94
C PRO A 13 9.46 43.31 -20.95
N ASN A 14 8.27 43.89 -20.72
CA ASN A 14 7.02 43.65 -21.47
C ASN A 14 6.36 42.27 -21.31
N SER A 15 6.82 41.43 -20.37
CA SER A 15 6.09 40.19 -20.04
C SER A 15 4.82 40.51 -19.23
N SER A 16 3.70 39.90 -19.62
CA SER A 16 2.45 40.01 -18.88
C SER A 16 2.64 39.42 -17.47
N PRO A 17 2.18 40.08 -16.38
CA PRO A 17 2.25 39.56 -15.02
C PRO A 17 1.69 38.13 -14.86
N TRP A 18 0.77 37.76 -15.75
CA TRP A 18 0.19 36.42 -15.84
C TRP A 18 1.22 35.33 -16.20
N PHE A 19 2.27 35.67 -16.94
CA PHE A 19 3.29 34.73 -17.39
C PHE A 19 4.09 34.17 -16.21
N GLY A 20 4.64 35.02 -15.33
CA GLY A 20 5.34 34.58 -14.13
C GLY A 20 4.43 33.81 -13.15
N LEU A 21 3.16 34.19 -13.07
CA LEU A 21 2.18 33.61 -12.15
C LEU A 21 1.85 32.15 -12.52
N VAL A 22 1.76 31.82 -13.81
CA VAL A 22 1.55 30.44 -14.29
C VAL A 22 2.70 29.52 -13.84
N PHE A 23 3.94 29.97 -13.94
CA PHE A 23 5.10 29.16 -13.51
C PHE A 23 5.14 28.98 -12.00
N VAL A 24 4.84 30.03 -11.21
CA VAL A 24 4.75 29.92 -9.75
C VAL A 24 3.65 28.93 -9.36
N TYR A 25 2.49 28.97 -10.02
CA TYR A 25 1.41 28.01 -9.79
C TYR A 25 1.82 26.57 -10.11
N LEU A 26 2.49 26.33 -11.23
CA LEU A 26 3.01 25.00 -11.59
C LEU A 26 4.04 24.49 -10.58
N ILE A 27 4.93 25.35 -10.09
CA ILE A 27 5.92 24.98 -9.07
C ILE A 27 5.22 24.65 -7.75
N ALA A 28 4.26 25.49 -7.32
CA ALA A 28 3.49 25.24 -6.10
C ALA A 28 2.69 23.94 -6.20
N ALA A 29 2.03 23.68 -7.34
CA ALA A 29 1.32 22.44 -7.59
C ALA A 29 2.26 21.23 -7.58
N GLY A 30 3.43 21.32 -8.22
CA GLY A 30 4.46 20.28 -8.19
C GLY A 30 4.96 20.00 -6.77
N LEU A 31 5.27 21.04 -5.99
CA LEU A 31 5.68 20.91 -4.59
C LEU A 31 4.58 20.31 -3.73
N PHE A 32 3.32 20.69 -3.96
CA PHE A 32 2.18 20.12 -3.25
C PHE A 32 2.03 18.63 -3.53
N ILE A 33 2.11 18.21 -4.80
CA ILE A 33 2.04 16.79 -5.19
C ILE A 33 3.19 15.99 -4.57
N VAL A 34 4.42 16.48 -4.69
CA VAL A 34 5.60 15.81 -4.12
C VAL A 34 5.50 15.74 -2.60
N GLY A 35 5.09 16.83 -1.96
CA GLY A 35 4.88 16.92 -0.52
C GLY A 35 3.79 15.95 -0.03
N SER A 36 2.66 15.88 -0.72
CA SER A 36 1.58 14.95 -0.37
C SER A 36 2.00 13.49 -0.55
N MET A 37 2.72 13.16 -1.62
CA MET A 37 3.26 11.81 -1.82
C MET A 37 4.25 11.41 -0.73
N LEU A 38 5.15 12.33 -0.34
CA LEU A 38 6.12 12.09 0.72
C LEU A 38 5.43 11.91 2.08
N TRP A 39 4.44 12.76 2.38
CA TRP A 39 3.65 12.68 3.60
C TRP A 39 2.96 11.32 3.74
N THR A 40 2.25 10.87 2.70
CA THR A 40 1.57 9.56 2.70
C THR A 40 2.55 8.41 2.89
N ALA A 41 3.71 8.46 2.21
CA ALA A 41 4.75 7.43 2.35
C ALA A 41 5.38 7.38 3.75
N LEU A 42 5.56 8.52 4.40
CA LEU A 42 6.06 8.58 5.78
C LEU A 42 4.99 8.09 6.77
N ARG A 43 3.73 8.44 6.52
CA ARG A 43 2.60 8.02 7.36
C ARG A 43 2.40 6.52 7.32
N SER A 44 2.46 5.90 6.14
CA SER A 44 2.36 4.44 5.99
C SER A 44 3.52 3.72 6.67
N GLN A 45 4.75 4.24 6.55
CA GLN A 45 5.92 3.69 7.25
C GLN A 45 5.77 3.73 8.77
N ARG A 46 5.28 4.86 9.31
CA ARG A 46 5.03 4.99 10.75
C ARG A 46 3.93 4.04 11.21
N ALA A 47 2.86 3.88 10.43
CA ALA A 47 1.77 2.96 10.74
C ALA A 47 2.22 1.49 10.69
N ALA A 48 3.00 1.10 9.68
CA ALA A 48 3.59 -0.24 9.61
C ALA A 48 4.56 -0.49 10.78
N ALA A 49 5.36 0.50 11.16
CA ALA A 49 6.23 0.43 12.34
C ALA A 49 5.43 0.30 13.65
N ALA A 50 4.31 1.01 13.78
CA ALA A 50 3.41 0.87 14.91
C ALA A 50 2.80 -0.54 14.96
N LEU A 51 2.31 -1.04 13.82
CA LEU A 51 1.76 -2.39 13.71
C LEU A 51 2.80 -3.46 14.04
N ARG A 52 4.07 -3.27 13.65
CA ARG A 52 5.16 -4.19 14.02
C ARG A 52 5.33 -4.31 15.54
N ARG A 53 5.12 -3.22 16.28
CA ARG A 53 5.20 -3.19 17.75
C ARG A 53 3.98 -3.82 18.42
N THR A 54 2.84 -3.88 17.73
CA THR A 54 1.67 -4.60 18.23
C THR A 54 2.01 -6.09 18.37
N PRO A 55 1.68 -6.72 19.52
CA PRO A 55 1.96 -8.12 19.73
C PRO A 55 1.20 -8.96 18.68
N PRO A 56 1.85 -10.01 18.13
CA PRO A 56 1.18 -10.91 17.22
C PRO A 56 0.08 -11.69 17.96
N THR A 57 -1.06 -11.87 17.30
CA THR A 57 -2.23 -12.54 17.88
C THR A 57 -2.14 -14.05 17.71
N ARG A 58 -1.56 -14.53 16.59
CA ARG A 58 -1.45 -15.96 16.28
C ARG A 58 -0.33 -16.29 15.29
N ALA A 59 -0.01 -17.57 15.19
CA ALA A 59 0.82 -18.11 14.12
C ALA A 59 0.01 -18.27 12.81
N LEU A 60 0.73 -18.34 11.70
CA LEU A 60 0.15 -18.70 10.39
C LEU A 60 -0.32 -20.16 10.41
N GLN A 61 -1.51 -20.39 9.88
CA GLN A 61 -2.04 -21.74 9.71
C GLN A 61 -1.45 -22.38 8.45
N THR A 62 -1.32 -23.72 8.43
CA THR A 62 -0.77 -24.45 7.27
C THR A 62 -1.50 -24.15 5.96
N ARG A 63 -2.82 -23.92 6.01
CA ARG A 63 -3.62 -23.54 4.83
C ARG A 63 -3.30 -22.14 4.33
N GLU A 64 -3.05 -21.20 5.24
CA GLU A 64 -2.68 -19.82 4.91
C GLU A 64 -1.27 -19.78 4.31
N VAL A 65 -0.34 -20.58 4.82
CA VAL A 65 1.01 -20.74 4.25
C VAL A 65 0.93 -21.24 2.81
N ARG A 66 0.19 -22.33 2.55
CA ARG A 66 0.03 -22.86 1.19
C ARG A 66 -0.61 -21.84 0.24
N ALA A 67 -1.58 -21.06 0.72
CA ALA A 67 -2.19 -20.02 -0.09
C ALA A 67 -1.20 -18.88 -0.40
N LEU A 68 -0.44 -18.41 0.59
CA LEU A 68 0.62 -17.41 0.39
C LEU A 68 1.71 -17.89 -0.57
N GLU A 69 2.13 -19.14 -0.46
CA GLU A 69 3.08 -19.76 -1.40
C GLU A 69 2.51 -19.82 -2.82
N TRP A 70 1.22 -20.19 -2.96
CA TRP A 70 0.54 -20.21 -4.26
C TRP A 70 0.45 -18.82 -4.89
N PHE A 71 0.08 -17.80 -4.11
CA PHE A 71 0.06 -16.39 -4.55
C PHE A 71 1.46 -15.82 -4.79
N GLY A 72 2.48 -16.35 -4.11
CA GLY A 72 3.87 -15.94 -4.22
C GLY A 72 4.62 -16.53 -5.41
N GLN A 73 4.01 -17.42 -6.20
CA GLN A 73 4.63 -17.96 -7.41
C GLN A 73 4.69 -16.88 -8.49
N PRO A 74 5.88 -16.33 -8.81
CA PRO A 74 6.02 -15.18 -9.71
C PRO A 74 5.60 -15.51 -11.14
N GLU A 75 5.69 -16.78 -11.53
CA GLU A 75 5.22 -17.30 -12.83
C GLU A 75 3.69 -17.23 -12.99
N ARG A 76 2.94 -17.09 -11.89
CA ARG A 76 1.48 -17.05 -11.89
C ARG A 76 0.93 -15.66 -11.63
N ILE A 77 1.41 -15.00 -10.57
CA ILE A 77 0.89 -13.70 -10.15
C ILE A 77 2.06 -12.82 -9.67
N ALA A 78 2.27 -11.71 -10.38
CA ALA A 78 3.27 -10.72 -9.99
C ALA A 78 2.64 -9.65 -9.09
N TRP A 79 2.85 -9.78 -7.78
CA TRP A 79 2.50 -8.74 -6.81
C TRP A 79 3.61 -7.70 -6.76
N ARG A 80 3.27 -6.44 -7.02
CA ARG A 80 4.24 -5.33 -6.99
C ARG A 80 3.80 -4.29 -5.98
N MET A 81 4.77 -3.63 -5.35
CA MET A 81 4.56 -2.39 -4.60
C MET A 81 4.26 -1.24 -5.57
N PRO A 82 3.70 -0.10 -5.12
CA PRO A 82 3.40 1.03 -6.01
C PRO A 82 4.65 1.63 -6.67
N ARG A 83 5.84 1.26 -6.18
CA ARG A 83 7.16 1.70 -6.65
C ARG A 83 7.98 0.58 -7.30
N GLY A 84 7.31 -0.47 -7.79
CA GLY A 84 7.90 -1.49 -8.67
C GLY A 84 8.61 -2.66 -7.99
N ASN A 85 8.82 -2.64 -6.68
CA ASN A 85 9.43 -3.76 -5.97
C ASN A 85 8.46 -4.96 -5.93
N ALA A 86 8.93 -6.14 -6.35
CA ALA A 86 8.16 -7.36 -6.21
C ALA A 86 7.93 -7.70 -4.72
N ILE A 87 6.72 -8.17 -4.41
CA ILE A 87 6.34 -8.64 -3.09
C ILE A 87 6.59 -10.14 -3.05
N ASP A 88 7.60 -10.56 -2.29
CA ASP A 88 7.89 -11.97 -2.07
C ASP A 88 7.01 -12.56 -0.97
N LEU A 89 5.81 -13.01 -1.36
CA LEU A 89 4.87 -13.65 -0.44
C LEU A 89 5.35 -15.03 0.03
N ALA A 90 6.05 -15.76 -0.84
CA ALA A 90 6.58 -17.09 -0.52
C ALA A 90 7.71 -16.98 0.52
N GLY A 91 8.66 -16.08 0.31
CA GLY A 91 9.70 -15.78 1.29
C GLY A 91 9.13 -15.25 2.62
N ALA A 92 8.08 -14.44 2.58
CA ALA A 92 7.41 -13.97 3.80
C ALA A 92 6.74 -15.12 4.58
N ALA A 93 6.09 -16.06 3.90
CA ALA A 93 5.49 -17.24 4.51
C ALA A 93 6.55 -18.17 5.13
N GLN A 94 7.65 -18.40 4.42
CA GLN A 94 8.77 -19.22 4.91
C GLN A 94 9.48 -18.58 6.12
N ALA A 95 9.74 -17.26 6.06
CA ALA A 95 10.37 -16.52 7.14
C ALA A 95 9.53 -16.49 8.43
N ALA A 96 8.20 -16.52 8.29
CA ALA A 96 7.31 -16.60 9.43
C ALA A 96 7.36 -17.96 10.15
N GLY A 97 7.53 -19.06 9.40
CA GLY A 97 7.63 -20.41 9.95
C GLY A 97 6.51 -20.74 10.94
N ARG A 98 6.87 -21.13 12.16
CA ARG A 98 5.92 -21.42 13.27
C ARG A 98 5.71 -20.26 14.24
N ARG A 99 6.33 -19.10 14.01
CA ARG A 99 6.28 -17.97 14.95
C ARG A 99 4.92 -17.28 14.85
N PRO A 100 4.41 -16.71 15.97
CA PRO A 100 3.27 -15.82 15.90
C PRO A 100 3.67 -14.55 15.15
N VAL A 101 3.05 -14.33 13.99
CA VAL A 101 3.36 -13.22 13.08
C VAL A 101 2.12 -12.47 12.60
N VAL A 102 0.95 -13.09 12.74
CA VAL A 102 -0.33 -12.52 12.33
C VAL A 102 -0.71 -11.47 13.36
N ARG A 103 -1.20 -10.34 12.88
CA ARG A 103 -1.66 -9.22 13.72
C ARG A 103 -3.03 -8.79 13.25
N THR A 104 -3.79 -8.22 14.17
CA THR A 104 -5.10 -7.65 13.86
C THR A 104 -4.95 -6.15 13.57
N LEU A 105 -5.49 -5.73 12.44
CA LEU A 105 -5.54 -4.35 11.98
C LEU A 105 -7.00 -3.91 11.92
N ARG A 106 -7.30 -2.75 12.50
CA ARG A 106 -8.65 -2.17 12.49
C ARG A 106 -8.64 -0.77 11.91
N GLY A 107 -9.68 -0.43 11.14
CA GLY A 107 -9.89 0.93 10.67
C GLY A 107 -10.71 1.07 9.40
N PRO A 108 -10.93 2.31 8.95
CA PRO A 108 -11.63 2.59 7.71
C PRO A 108 -10.83 2.13 6.50
N TYR A 109 -11.52 1.63 5.47
CA TYR A 109 -10.88 1.26 4.21
C TYR A 109 -10.76 2.47 3.28
N ARG A 110 -9.60 2.64 2.64
CA ARG A 110 -9.35 3.69 1.64
C ARG A 110 -8.57 3.11 0.46
N VAL A 111 -8.95 3.51 -0.75
CA VAL A 111 -8.23 3.13 -1.98
C VAL A 111 -7.24 4.22 -2.31
N MET A 112 -5.95 3.91 -2.48
CA MET A 112 -4.94 4.90 -2.85
C MET A 112 -4.72 4.96 -4.35
N VAL A 113 -4.55 3.82 -5.01
CA VAL A 113 -4.34 3.75 -6.47
C VAL A 113 -5.12 2.57 -7.04
N ARG A 114 -5.98 2.84 -8.03
CA ARG A 114 -6.53 1.79 -8.90
C ARG A 114 -5.46 1.39 -9.92
N GLY A 115 -4.57 0.48 -9.53
CA GLY A 115 -3.74 -0.27 -10.48
C GLY A 115 -4.58 -1.30 -11.24
N GLN A 116 -3.99 -1.98 -12.22
CA GLN A 116 -4.58 -3.23 -12.72
C GLN A 116 -4.68 -4.24 -11.57
N HIS A 117 -5.63 -5.17 -11.63
CA HIS A 117 -6.12 -6.02 -10.53
C HIS A 117 -5.10 -6.47 -9.45
N HIS A 118 -3.84 -6.78 -9.81
CA HIS A 118 -2.79 -7.29 -8.91
C HIS A 118 -1.83 -6.22 -8.35
N GLU A 119 -1.93 -4.97 -8.79
CA GLU A 119 -1.12 -3.82 -8.35
C GLU A 119 -1.93 -2.85 -7.48
N ARG A 120 -3.05 -3.31 -6.92
CA ARG A 120 -3.94 -2.49 -6.12
C ARG A 120 -3.39 -2.34 -4.70
N HIS A 121 -3.14 -1.10 -4.32
CA HIS A 121 -2.69 -0.73 -2.98
C HIS A 121 -3.80 0.01 -2.26
N ASP A 122 -4.33 -0.66 -1.25
CA ASP A 122 -5.40 -0.15 -0.41
C ASP A 122 -4.86 0.16 0.99
N PHE A 123 -5.66 0.83 1.80
CA PHE A 123 -5.34 1.16 3.18
C PHE A 123 -6.45 0.67 4.08
N ILE A 124 -6.07 0.10 5.22
CA ILE A 124 -6.97 -0.08 6.37
C ILE A 124 -6.41 0.80 7.48
N GLY A 125 -7.17 1.82 7.85
CA GLY A 125 -6.68 2.93 8.65
C GLY A 125 -5.57 3.67 7.92
N GLU A 126 -4.35 3.59 8.47
CA GLU A 126 -3.15 4.25 7.93
C GLU A 126 -2.09 3.25 7.45
N VAL A 127 -2.38 1.95 7.55
CA VAL A 127 -1.48 0.89 7.09
C VAL A 127 -1.83 0.54 5.65
N GLU A 128 -0.79 0.55 4.81
CA GLU A 128 -0.90 0.09 3.43
C GLU A 128 -1.05 -1.44 3.42
N VAL A 129 -2.09 -1.92 2.76
CA VAL A 129 -2.45 -3.32 2.70
C VAL A 129 -2.51 -3.85 1.27
N LEU A 130 -2.08 -5.11 1.12
CA LEU A 130 -2.32 -5.89 -0.08
C LEU A 130 -3.61 -6.70 0.10
N MET A 131 -4.63 -6.31 -0.66
CA MET A 131 -5.89 -7.04 -0.75
C MET A 131 -5.78 -8.14 -1.78
N LEU A 132 -6.00 -9.38 -1.37
CA LEU A 132 -6.01 -10.53 -2.28
C LEU A 132 -7.37 -10.68 -2.96
N PRO A 133 -7.46 -11.44 -4.08
CA PRO A 133 -8.67 -11.51 -4.89
C PRO A 133 -9.90 -11.95 -4.08
N GLY A 134 -11.00 -11.22 -4.25
CA GLY A 134 -12.27 -11.45 -3.59
C GLY A 134 -12.41 -10.83 -2.20
N ALA A 135 -11.34 -10.33 -1.58
CA ALA A 135 -11.41 -9.66 -0.27
C ALA A 135 -12.17 -8.32 -0.34
N ASP A 136 -12.10 -7.64 -1.48
CA ASP A 136 -12.76 -6.38 -1.77
C ASP A 136 -14.29 -6.43 -1.63
N ARG A 137 -14.90 -7.59 -1.89
CA ARG A 137 -16.35 -7.82 -1.75
C ARG A 137 -16.84 -7.80 -0.30
N TYR A 138 -15.93 -7.89 0.66
CA TYR A 138 -16.25 -8.00 2.09
C TYR A 138 -15.86 -6.76 2.89
N VAL A 139 -15.48 -5.67 2.22
CA VAL A 139 -15.14 -4.39 2.84
C VAL A 139 -16.39 -3.74 3.46
N ARG A 140 -16.20 -3.16 4.65
CA ARG A 140 -17.22 -2.42 5.41
C ARG A 140 -16.74 -1.01 5.75
N GLY A 141 -17.59 -0.20 6.37
CA GLY A 141 -17.23 1.16 6.82
C GLY A 141 -16.08 1.16 7.83
N GLU A 142 -16.14 0.26 8.83
CA GLU A 142 -14.99 -0.13 9.65
C GLU A 142 -14.63 -1.59 9.36
N ASN A 143 -13.32 -1.86 9.23
CA ASN A 143 -12.81 -3.17 8.91
C ASN A 143 -11.93 -3.70 10.03
N GLU A 144 -12.00 -5.00 10.24
CA GLU A 144 -11.07 -5.77 11.05
C GLU A 144 -10.42 -6.82 10.16
N ALA A 145 -9.10 -6.76 10.06
CA ALA A 145 -8.31 -7.63 9.20
C ALA A 145 -7.23 -8.36 10.01
N ASP A 146 -7.10 -9.66 9.77
CA ASP A 146 -5.89 -10.40 10.12
C ASP A 146 -4.87 -10.16 9.02
N VAL A 147 -3.69 -9.70 9.39
CA VAL A 147 -2.66 -9.31 8.44
C VAL A 147 -1.29 -9.90 8.77
N LEU A 148 -0.52 -10.19 7.72
CA LEU A 148 0.90 -10.51 7.79
C LEU A 148 1.72 -9.32 7.34
N LEU A 149 2.66 -8.86 8.16
CA LEU A 149 3.55 -7.77 7.80
C LEU A 149 4.68 -8.24 6.87
N CYS A 150 4.73 -7.67 5.66
CA CYS A 150 5.76 -7.92 4.66
C CYS A 150 6.52 -6.61 4.42
N GLY A 151 7.58 -6.35 5.17
CA GLY A 151 8.27 -5.07 5.05
C GLY A 151 7.38 -3.90 5.49
N LYS A 152 7.08 -2.97 4.57
CA LYS A 152 6.37 -1.71 4.85
C LYS A 152 4.85 -1.78 4.66
N PHE A 153 4.33 -2.90 4.16
CA PHE A 153 2.91 -3.13 3.93
C PHE A 153 2.47 -4.41 4.64
N ALA A 154 1.16 -4.62 4.71
CA ALA A 154 0.58 -5.81 5.33
C ALA A 154 -0.29 -6.57 4.32
N VAL A 155 -0.11 -7.88 4.23
CA VAL A 155 -0.93 -8.76 3.38
C VAL A 155 -2.15 -9.19 4.19
N VAL A 156 -3.35 -9.02 3.62
CA VAL A 156 -4.60 -9.41 4.29
C VAL A 156 -4.80 -10.92 4.19
N LEU A 157 -4.85 -11.58 5.34
CA LEU A 157 -5.09 -13.02 5.47
C LEU A 157 -6.56 -13.34 5.73
N ALA A 158 -7.26 -12.48 6.46
CA ALA A 158 -8.70 -12.57 6.67
C ALA A 158 -9.29 -11.16 6.84
N LEU A 159 -10.55 -11.00 6.47
CA LEU A 159 -11.26 -9.71 6.54
C LEU A 159 -12.66 -9.90 7.10
N ASN A 160 -13.00 -9.12 8.13
CA ASN A 160 -14.33 -8.99 8.74
C ASN A 160 -14.98 -10.33 9.13
N GLY A 161 -14.17 -11.37 9.40
CA GLY A 161 -14.63 -12.74 9.65
C GLY A 161 -15.35 -13.41 8.47
N ALA A 162 -15.46 -12.75 7.32
CA ALA A 162 -16.25 -13.20 6.18
C ALA A 162 -15.38 -13.71 5.02
N TRP A 163 -14.18 -13.17 4.87
CA TRP A 163 -13.24 -13.59 3.85
C TRP A 163 -11.95 -14.12 4.48
N ARG A 164 -11.36 -15.14 3.85
CA ARG A 164 -10.08 -15.73 4.25
C ARG A 164 -9.25 -16.10 3.02
N ILE A 165 -7.94 -16.00 3.16
CA ILE A 165 -6.96 -16.24 2.10
C ILE A 165 -6.99 -17.68 1.56
N ASP A 166 -7.39 -18.66 2.37
CA ASP A 166 -7.51 -20.06 1.95
C ASP A 166 -8.63 -20.29 0.93
N GLN A 167 -9.60 -19.38 0.86
CA GLN A 167 -10.68 -19.39 -0.13
C GLN A 167 -10.30 -18.66 -1.44
N ALA A 168 -9.26 -17.84 -1.41
CA ALA A 168 -8.90 -16.97 -2.52
C ALA A 168 -8.45 -17.72 -3.79
N PRO A 169 -7.69 -18.84 -3.72
CA PRO A 169 -7.33 -19.60 -4.91
C PRO A 169 -8.53 -20.17 -5.67
N SER A 170 -9.63 -20.48 -5.00
CA SER A 170 -10.86 -20.95 -5.67
C SER A 170 -11.61 -19.85 -6.43
N LEU A 171 -11.33 -18.58 -6.15
CA LEU A 171 -11.96 -17.43 -6.79
C LEU A 171 -11.24 -16.98 -8.08
N LEU A 172 -10.12 -17.62 -8.41
CA LEU A 172 -9.32 -17.36 -9.62
C LEU A 172 -9.48 -18.44 -10.69
N ARG A 173 -10.37 -19.42 -10.47
CA ARG A 173 -10.81 -20.38 -11.50
C ARG A 173 -11.99 -19.81 -12.26
#